data_AF-A0A1C5IC80-F1
#
_entry.id   AF-A0A1C5IC80-F1
#
_cell.length_a   1.000
_cell.length_b   1.000
_cell.length_c   1.000
_cell.angle_alpha   90.00
_cell.angle_beta   90.00
_cell.angle_gamma   90.00
#
_symmetry.space_group_name_H-M   'P 1'
#
loop_
_entity.id
_entity.type
_entity.pdbx_description
1 polymer ?
#
loop_
_entity_poly.entity_id
_entity_poly.type
_entity_poly.pdbx_seq_one_letter_code
_entity_poly.pdbx_strand_id
1 'polypeptide(L)'
;MEPLDVDIDALRRGADQLAQAKESVRQAFEAFQAAAGGYADAFGGDEIGMLLSVGHQACVEALTECFSTNVAELESYADGLKGMAEGYREVEEGVAASFRSLLGSLGG
;
A
#
# COMPACT_ATOMS: atom_id res chain seq x y z
N MET A 1 -6.21 -31.60 7.17
CA MET A 1 -5.74 -30.27 6.76
C MET A 1 -5.93 -30.21 5.26
N GLU A 2 -6.84 -29.37 4.82
CA GLU A 2 -7.22 -29.27 3.41
C GLU A 2 -6.06 -28.64 2.62
N PRO A 3 -5.74 -29.10 1.40
CA PRO A 3 -4.70 -28.49 0.59
C PRO A 3 -5.06 -27.04 0.31
N LEU A 4 -4.14 -26.13 0.62
CA LEU A 4 -4.30 -24.71 0.37
C LEU A 4 -4.11 -24.47 -1.14
N ASP A 5 -5.20 -24.21 -1.86
CA ASP A 5 -5.15 -23.78 -3.26
C ASP A 5 -4.92 -22.27 -3.31
N VAL A 6 -3.77 -21.85 -3.85
CA VAL A 6 -3.35 -20.46 -3.85
C VAL A 6 -3.15 -19.97 -5.28
N ASP A 7 -3.98 -19.01 -5.69
CA ASP A 7 -3.79 -18.29 -6.94
C ASP A 7 -2.67 -17.24 -6.79
N ILE A 8 -1.44 -17.65 -7.11
CA ILE A 8 -0.25 -16.81 -7.06
C ILE A 8 -0.40 -15.58 -7.96
N ASP A 9 -1.05 -15.72 -9.12
CA ASP A 9 -1.23 -14.60 -10.05
C ASP A 9 -2.27 -13.61 -9.51
N ALA A 10 -3.30 -14.07 -8.79
CA ALA A 10 -4.21 -13.18 -8.07
C ALA A 10 -3.48 -12.39 -6.98
N LEU A 11 -2.57 -13.01 -6.23
CA LEU A 11 -1.76 -12.31 -5.22
C LEU A 11 -0.91 -11.20 -5.85
N ARG A 12 -0.23 -11.48 -6.98
CA ARG A 12 0.54 -10.45 -7.71
C ARG A 12 -0.34 -9.32 -8.23
N ARG A 13 -1.46 -9.65 -8.89
CA ARG A 13 -2.41 -8.66 -9.40
C ARG A 13 -2.94 -7.78 -8.26
N GLY A 14 -3.28 -8.38 -7.12
CA GLY A 14 -3.73 -7.65 -5.94
C GLY A 14 -2.66 -6.70 -5.40
N ALA A 15 -1.40 -7.13 -5.36
CA ALA A 15 -0.29 -6.27 -4.95
C ALA A 15 -0.11 -5.07 -5.88
N ASP A 16 -0.17 -5.29 -7.20
CA ASP A 16 -0.04 -4.23 -8.20
C ASP A 16 -1.20 -3.22 -8.11
N GLN A 17 -2.43 -3.72 -7.89
CA GLN A 17 -3.61 -2.89 -7.68
C GLN A 17 -3.50 -2.04 -6.41
N LEU A 18 -3.00 -2.61 -5.31
CA LEU A 18 -2.74 -1.87 -4.07
C LEU A 18 -1.66 -0.80 -4.27
N ALA A 19 -0.59 -1.11 -4.99
CA ALA A 19 0.46 -0.14 -5.31
C ALA A 19 -0.09 1.02 -6.15
N GLN A 20 -0.96 0.74 -7.12
CA GLN A 20 -1.62 1.77 -7.92
C GLN A 20 -2.60 2.62 -7.09
N ALA A 21 -3.36 1.99 -6.20
CA ALA A 21 -4.27 2.68 -5.28
C ALA A 21 -3.50 3.60 -4.33
N LYS A 22 -2.37 3.13 -3.77
CA LYS A 22 -1.45 3.92 -2.94
C LYS A 22 -1.03 5.20 -3.65
N GLU A 23 -0.58 5.08 -4.91
CA GLU A 23 -0.14 6.22 -5.70
C GLU A 23 -1.29 7.21 -5.99
N SER A 24 -2.49 6.68 -6.26
CA SER A 24 -3.68 7.51 -6.48
C SER A 24 -4.06 8.31 -5.22
N VAL A 25 -3.99 7.68 -4.05
CA VAL A 25 -4.25 8.34 -2.75
C VAL A 25 -3.18 9.41 -2.48
N ARG A 26 -1.90 9.10 -2.72
CA ARG A 26 -0.79 10.06 -2.55
C ARG A 26 -1.01 11.32 -3.38
N GLN A 27 -1.31 11.16 -4.67
CA GLN A 27 -1.56 12.28 -5.58
C GLN A 27 -2.77 13.11 -5.16
N ALA A 28 -3.88 12.45 -4.79
CA ALA A 28 -5.07 13.15 -4.31
C ALA A 28 -4.79 13.95 -3.03
N PHE A 29 -3.98 13.39 -2.13
CA PHE A 29 -3.62 14.05 -0.88
C PHE A 29 -2.65 15.22 -1.07
N GLU A 30 -1.69 15.12 -2.00
CA GLU A 30 -0.83 16.24 -2.39
C GLU A 30 -1.64 17.39 -3.00
N ALA A 31 -2.61 17.08 -3.88
CA ALA A 31 -3.52 18.07 -4.44
C ALA A 31 -4.38 18.74 -3.36
N PHE A 32 -4.87 17.96 -2.38
CA PHE A 32 -5.60 18.50 -1.23
C PHE A 32 -4.74 19.46 -0.42
N GLN A 33 -3.50 19.09 -0.07
CA GLN A 33 -2.61 19.95 0.69
C GLN A 33 -2.30 21.26 -0.03
N ALA A 34 -2.09 21.21 -1.34
CA ALA A 34 -1.88 22.41 -2.15
C ALA A 34 -3.11 23.34 -2.12
N ALA A 35 -4.32 22.78 -2.24
CA ALA A 35 -5.55 23.55 -2.16
C ALA A 35 -5.79 24.12 -0.75
N ALA A 36 -5.56 23.33 0.29
CA ALA A 36 -5.71 23.73 1.69
C ALA A 36 -4.72 24.86 2.05
N GLY A 37 -3.46 24.74 1.64
CA GLY A 37 -2.44 25.77 1.85
C GLY A 37 -2.83 27.13 1.27
N GLY A 38 -3.56 27.16 0.15
CA GLY A 38 -4.07 28.39 -0.45
C GLY A 38 -5.11 29.14 0.40
N TYR A 39 -5.78 28.49 1.34
CA TYR A 39 -6.74 29.14 2.24
C TYR A 39 -6.10 29.72 3.49
N ALA A 40 -4.92 29.22 3.90
CA ALA A 40 -4.24 29.69 5.11
C ALA A 40 -3.95 31.20 5.06
N ASP A 41 -3.56 31.72 3.90
CA ASP A 41 -3.27 33.14 3.69
C ASP A 41 -4.53 34.02 3.61
N ALA A 42 -5.72 33.41 3.48
CA ALA A 42 -6.98 34.12 3.27
C ALA A 42 -7.67 34.55 4.58
N PHE A 43 -7.22 34.06 5.73
CA PHE A 43 -7.92 34.28 7.01
C PHE A 43 -7.68 35.67 7.64
N GLY A 44 -6.70 36.43 7.15
CA GLY A 44 -6.35 37.73 7.70
C GLY A 44 -5.57 37.65 9.02
N GLY A 45 -5.12 38.81 9.51
CA GLY A 45 -4.23 38.90 10.68
C GLY A 45 -4.89 39.39 11.97
N ASP A 46 -6.22 39.51 12.00
CA ASP A 46 -6.95 39.86 13.23
C ASP A 46 -7.12 38.65 14.15
N GLU A 47 -7.72 38.85 15.32
CA GLU A 47 -7.91 37.79 16.32
C GLU A 47 -8.72 36.60 15.77
N ILE A 48 -9.72 36.88 14.92
CA ILE A 48 -10.55 35.85 14.29
C ILE A 48 -9.72 35.08 13.25
N GLY A 49 -8.96 35.80 12.41
CA GLY A 49 -8.05 35.21 11.43
C GLY A 49 -6.99 34.31 12.05
N MET A 50 -6.43 34.70 13.20
CA MET A 50 -5.50 33.89 13.97
C MET A 50 -6.15 32.60 14.49
N LEU A 51 -7.35 32.66 15.06
CA LEU A 51 -8.08 31.47 15.52
C LEU A 51 -8.45 30.53 14.37
N LEU A 52 -8.86 31.09 13.22
CA LEU A 52 -9.11 30.31 12.01
C LEU A 52 -7.85 29.62 11.49
N SER A 53 -6.71 30.32 11.53
CA SER A 53 -5.41 29.76 11.13
C SER A 53 -5.01 28.56 12.00
N VAL A 54 -5.21 28.67 13.32
CA VAL A 54 -4.96 27.55 14.26
C VAL A 54 -5.88 26.37 13.99
N GLY A 55 -7.19 26.61 13.80
CA GLY A 55 -8.15 25.55 13.49
C GLY A 55 -7.86 24.86 12.16
N HIS A 56 -7.54 25.65 11.12
CA HIS A 56 -7.13 25.15 9.82
C HIS A 56 -5.90 24.24 9.94
N GLN A 57 -4.85 24.71 10.63
CA GLN A 57 -3.63 23.94 10.79
C GLN A 57 -3.87 22.63 11.56
N ALA A 58 -4.65 22.65 12.65
CA ALA A 58 -5.00 21.44 13.40
C ALA A 58 -5.73 20.40 12.52
N CYS A 59 -6.65 20.85 11.66
CA CYS A 59 -7.34 19.96 10.72
C CYS A 59 -6.40 19.40 9.65
N VAL A 60 -5.51 20.21 9.08
CA VAL A 60 -4.55 19.77 8.06
C VAL A 60 -3.56 18.78 8.66
N GLU A 61 -3.05 19.01 9.87
CA GLU A 61 -2.14 18.10 10.57
C GLU A 61 -2.82 16.75 10.85
N ALA A 62 -4.03 16.75 11.41
CA ALA A 62 -4.76 15.52 11.69
C ALA A 62 -5.08 14.70 10.43
N LEU A 63 -5.43 15.37 9.32
CA LEU A 63 -5.60 14.70 8.04
C LEU A 63 -4.29 14.13 7.51
N THR A 64 -3.19 14.89 7.61
CA THR A 64 -1.85 14.47 7.16
C THR A 64 -1.39 13.21 7.86
N GLU A 65 -1.56 13.13 9.18
CA GLU A 65 -1.24 11.94 9.95
C GLU A 65 -2.06 10.73 9.49
N CYS A 66 -3.39 10.89 9.40
CA CYS A 66 -4.30 9.82 8.97
C CYS A 66 -3.96 9.27 7.58
N PHE A 67 -3.74 10.15 6.61
CA PHE A 67 -3.39 9.73 5.25
C PHE A 67 -2.01 9.08 5.18
N SER A 68 -1.03 9.61 5.91
CA SER A 68 0.33 9.04 5.93
C SER A 68 0.34 7.62 6.49
N THR A 69 -0.40 7.37 7.58
CA THR A 69 -0.56 6.02 8.14
C THR A 69 -1.23 5.09 7.13
N ASN A 70 -2.33 5.52 6.51
CA ASN A 70 -3.06 4.67 5.55
C ASN A 70 -2.21 4.34 4.31
N VAL A 71 -1.42 5.28 3.80
CA VAL A 71 -0.50 5.06 2.68
C VAL A 71 0.57 4.02 3.04
N ALA A 72 1.13 4.10 4.25
CA ALA A 72 2.11 3.13 4.74
C ALA A 72 1.52 1.73 4.89
N GLU A 73 0.28 1.62 5.38
CA GLU A 73 -0.42 0.33 5.48
C GLU A 73 -0.70 -0.30 4.11
N LEU A 74 -1.12 0.50 3.12
CA LEU A 74 -1.30 0.01 1.75
C LEU A 74 -0.01 -0.54 1.14
N GLU A 75 1.13 0.10 1.44
CA GLU A 75 2.46 -0.39 1.03
C GLU A 75 2.79 -1.73 1.72
N SER A 76 2.60 -1.80 3.03
CA SER A 76 2.78 -3.04 3.81
C SER A 76 1.95 -4.20 3.25
N TYR A 77 0.69 -3.95 2.88
CA TYR A 77 -0.16 -4.98 2.28
C TYR A 77 0.30 -5.40 0.89
N ALA A 78 0.71 -4.45 0.05
CA ALA A 78 1.24 -4.76 -1.27
C ALA A 78 2.51 -5.62 -1.19
N ASP A 79 3.42 -5.29 -0.27
CA ASP A 79 4.65 -6.04 -0.04
C ASP A 79 4.37 -7.42 0.55
N GLY A 80 3.41 -7.52 1.47
CA GLY A 80 2.95 -8.80 2.01
C GLY A 80 2.40 -9.73 0.93
N LEU A 81 1.58 -9.23 0.02
CA LEU A 81 1.05 -10.02 -1.10
C LEU A 81 2.14 -10.48 -2.07
N LYS A 82 3.13 -9.62 -2.36
CA LYS A 82 4.30 -10.00 -3.18
C LYS A 82 5.12 -11.09 -2.51
N GLY A 83 5.43 -10.91 -1.22
CA GLY A 83 6.18 -11.89 -0.44
C GLY A 83 5.46 -13.24 -0.36
N MET A 84 4.14 -13.24 -0.21
CA MET A 84 3.34 -14.47 -0.28
C MET A 84 3.44 -15.12 -1.66
N ALA A 85 3.26 -14.35 -2.74
CA ALA A 85 3.33 -14.87 -4.11
C ALA A 85 4.71 -15.45 -4.46
N GLU A 86 5.78 -14.86 -3.94
CA GLU A 86 7.15 -15.36 -4.07
C GLU A 86 7.35 -16.64 -3.26
N GLY A 87 6.94 -16.65 -1.99
CA GLY A 87 7.06 -17.82 -1.12
C GLY A 87 6.32 -19.06 -1.65
N TYR A 88 5.09 -18.89 -2.15
CA TYR A 88 4.35 -20.01 -2.75
C TYR A 88 5.02 -20.53 -4.02
N ARG A 89 5.52 -19.63 -4.88
CA ARG A 89 6.25 -20.03 -6.10
C ARG A 89 7.51 -20.82 -5.76
N GLU A 90 8.31 -20.38 -4.80
CA GLU A 90 9.52 -21.08 -4.39
C GLU A 90 9.23 -22.49 -3.88
N VAL A 91 8.16 -22.65 -3.10
CA VAL A 91 7.72 -23.96 -2.61
C VAL A 91 7.31 -24.86 -3.77
N GLU A 92 6.49 -24.36 -4.71
CA GLU A 92 6.07 -25.13 -5.89
C GLU A 92 7.24 -25.55 -6.77
N GLU A 93 8.17 -24.62 -7.05
CA GLU A 93 9.36 -24.90 -7.85
C GLU A 93 10.29 -25.92 -7.17
N GLY A 94 10.46 -25.83 -5.84
CA GLY A 94 11.24 -26.77 -5.05
C GLY A 94 10.64 -28.17 -5.01
N VAL A 95 9.32 -28.28 -4.89
CA VAL A 95 8.60 -29.56 -4.97
C VAL A 95 8.73 -30.15 -6.38
N ALA A 96 8.50 -29.35 -7.42
CA ALA A 96 8.63 -29.80 -8.81
C ALA A 96 10.06 -30.25 -9.14
N ALA A 97 11.08 -29.55 -8.65
CA ALA A 97 12.49 -29.93 -8.81
C ALA A 97 12.80 -31.26 -8.11
N SER A 98 12.27 -31.45 -6.90
CA SER A 98 12.43 -32.69 -6.14
C SER A 98 11.80 -33.88 -6.86
N PHE A 99 10.58 -33.72 -7.40
CA PHE A 99 9.94 -34.75 -8.21
C PHE A 99 10.71 -35.05 -9.51
N ARG A 100 11.20 -34.04 -10.23
CA ARG A 100 12.06 -34.24 -11.41
C ARG A 100 13.34 -35.02 -11.07
N SER A 101 13.95 -34.72 -9.94
CA SER A 101 15.15 -35.44 -9.45
C SER A 101 14.85 -36.91 -9.14
N LEU A 102 13.73 -37.19 -8.45
CA LEU A 102 13.29 -38.56 -8.15
C LEU A 102 12.94 -39.35 -9.41
N LEU A 103 12.25 -38.73 -10.39
CA LEU A 103 11.95 -39.38 -11.66
C LEU A 103 13.21 -39.69 -12.47
N GLY A 104 14.19 -38.78 -12.47
CA GLY A 104 15.49 -39.01 -13.09
C GLY A 104 16.30 -40.12 -12.42
N SER A 105 16.22 -40.25 -11.08
CA SER A 105 16.93 -41.32 -10.35
C SER A 105 16.28 -42.70 -10.46
N LEU A 106 14.97 -42.74 -10.75
CA LEU A 106 14.20 -43.98 -10.96
C LEU A 106 14.26 -44.52 -12.41
N GLY A 107 15.10 -43.94 -13.27
CA GLY A 107 15.33 -44.45 -14.61
C GLY A 107 14.39 -43.90 -15.67
N GLY A 108 14.01 -42.63 -15.56
CA GLY A 108 13.62 -41.84 -16.74
C GLY A 108 14.72 -41.79 -17.80
#